data_AF-A0A151K3A2-F1
#
_entry.id   AF-A0A151K3A2-F1
#
_cell.length_a   1.000
_cell.length_b   1.000
_cell.length_c   1.000
_cell.angle_alpha   90.00
_cell.angle_beta   90.00
_cell.angle_gamma   90.00
#
_symmetry.space_group_name_H-M   'P 1'
#
loop_
_entity.id
_entity.type
_entity.pdbx_description
1 polymer ?
#
loop_
_entity_poly.entity_id
_entity_poly.type
_entity_poly.pdbx_seq_one_letter_code
_entity_poly.pdbx_strand_id
1 'polypeptide(L)'
;FRWADEPTRLLLATYKRHENLLHTGKLSVKKFWEMISNKLKERAYDVTGQQCKSKINRLKKTYKNVKDYNNKSGNNKRTWLYFEVYNFVYITQHTHTHTCARASTYTQNCTMCKCIAPYPSRTTIVSK
;
A
#
# COMPACT_ATOMS: atom_id res chain seq x y z
N PHE A 1 -15.08 -8.04 17.79
CA PHE A 1 -14.91 -8.82 16.55
C PHE A 1 -13.53 -9.48 16.52
N ARG A 2 -13.47 -10.80 16.30
CA ARG A 2 -12.21 -11.54 16.15
C ARG A 2 -11.84 -11.64 14.68
N TRP A 3 -10.64 -11.17 14.32
CA TRP A 3 -10.18 -11.18 12.93
C TRP A 3 -9.59 -12.53 12.54
N ALA A 4 -10.37 -13.36 11.87
CA ALA A 4 -9.90 -14.55 11.15
C ALA A 4 -9.20 -14.19 9.82
N ASP A 5 -8.59 -15.18 9.14
CA ASP A 5 -7.88 -14.96 7.87
C ASP A 5 -8.80 -14.43 6.78
N GLU A 6 -9.97 -15.05 6.60
CA GLU A 6 -10.94 -14.69 5.56
C GLU A 6 -11.43 -13.23 5.67
N PRO A 7 -11.96 -12.72 6.80
CA PRO A 7 -12.35 -11.32 6.92
C PRO A 7 -11.15 -10.36 6.82
N THR A 8 -9.94 -10.80 7.21
CA THR A 8 -8.73 -9.99 7.04
C THR A 8 -8.36 -9.86 5.56
N ARG A 9 -8.41 -10.95 4.79
CA ARG A 9 -8.19 -10.95 3.34
C ARG A 9 -9.23 -10.09 2.62
N LEU A 10 -10.50 -10.24 2.98
CA LEU A 10 -11.59 -9.43 2.41
C LEU A 10 -11.39 -7.93 2.68
N LEU A 11 -11.01 -7.58 3.92
CA LEU A 11 -10.68 -6.21 4.30
C LEU A 11 -9.55 -5.65 3.44
N LEU A 12 -8.45 -6.39 3.29
CA LEU A 12 -7.30 -5.96 2.50
C LEU A 12 -7.62 -5.81 1.02
N ALA A 13 -8.34 -6.76 0.43
CA ALA A 13 -8.76 -6.72 -0.96
C ALA A 13 -9.68 -5.52 -1.23
N THR A 14 -10.64 -5.28 -0.35
CA THR A 14 -11.58 -4.15 -0.47
C THR A 14 -10.86 -2.82 -0.29
N TYR A 15 -9.98 -2.72 0.70
CA TYR A 15 -9.17 -1.52 0.91
C TYR A 15 -8.34 -1.17 -0.33
N LYS A 16 -7.61 -2.15 -0.89
CA LYS A 16 -6.78 -1.97 -2.09
C LYS A 16 -7.60 -1.49 -3.29
N ARG A 17 -8.79 -2.05 -3.51
CA ARG A 17 -9.67 -1.69 -4.64
C ARG A 17 -10.16 -0.24 -4.58
N HIS A 18 -10.34 0.30 -3.37
CA HIS A 18 -10.97 1.60 -3.16
C HIS A 18 -10.00 2.69 -2.67
N GLU A 19 -8.72 2.37 -2.52
CA GLU A 19 -7.68 3.27 -2.01
C GLU A 19 -7.60 4.59 -2.79
N ASN A 20 -7.84 4.57 -4.10
CA ASN A 20 -7.86 5.76 -4.95
C ASN A 20 -8.91 6.79 -4.53
N LEU A 21 -10.01 6.36 -3.90
CA LEU A 21 -11.06 7.26 -3.41
C LEU A 21 -10.56 8.17 -2.28
N LEU A 22 -9.56 7.72 -1.51
CA LEU A 22 -8.90 8.56 -0.49
C LEU A 22 -7.97 9.58 -1.13
N HIS A 23 -7.21 9.19 -2.17
CA HIS A 23 -6.25 10.06 -2.85
C HIS A 23 -6.93 11.15 -3.70
N THR A 24 -8.04 10.81 -4.35
CA THR A 24 -8.82 11.75 -5.18
C THR A 24 -9.65 12.73 -4.36
N GLY A 25 -9.76 12.57 -3.04
CA GLY A 25 -10.58 13.42 -2.17
C GLY A 25 -12.09 13.30 -2.41
N LYS A 26 -12.52 12.40 -3.31
CA LYS A 26 -13.93 12.22 -3.70
C LYS A 26 -14.80 11.69 -2.56
N LEU A 27 -14.19 11.04 -1.57
CA LEU A 27 -14.88 10.45 -0.43
C LEU A 27 -14.22 10.84 0.88
N SER A 28 -15.01 11.28 1.86
CA SER A 28 -14.49 11.56 3.19
C SER A 28 -13.94 10.28 3.84
N VAL A 29 -12.88 10.41 4.63
CA VAL A 29 -12.24 9.28 5.30
C VAL A 29 -13.24 8.49 6.15
N LYS A 30 -14.18 9.18 6.81
CA LYS A 30 -15.26 8.54 7.58
C LYS A 30 -16.15 7.67 6.69
N LYS A 31 -16.66 8.23 5.58
CA LYS A 31 -17.53 7.52 4.64
C LYS A 31 -16.83 6.36 3.95
N PHE A 32 -15.53 6.49 3.69
CA PHE A 32 -14.70 5.40 3.17
C PHE A 32 -14.69 4.19 4.09
N TRP A 33 -14.45 4.39 5.39
CA TRP A 33 -14.44 3.29 6.34
C TRP A 33 -15.83 2.70 6.59
N GLU A 34 -16.88 3.53 6.56
CA GLU A 34 -18.28 3.06 6.59
C GLU A 34 -18.59 2.14 5.39
N MET A 35 -18.22 2.56 4.18
CA MET A 35 -18.37 1.75 2.95
C MET A 35 -17.65 0.40 3.06
N ILE A 36 -16.42 0.40 3.57
CA ILE A 36 -15.67 -0.86 3.78
C ILE A 36 -16.40 -1.74 4.79
N SER A 37 -16.84 -1.18 5.92
CA SER A 37 -17.55 -1.97 6.93
C SER A 37 -18.85 -2.57 6.40
N ASN A 38 -19.59 -1.85 5.54
CA ASN A 38 -20.80 -2.36 4.92
C ASN A 38 -20.52 -3.58 4.02
N LYS A 39 -19.44 -3.55 3.24
CA LYS A 39 -19.01 -4.70 2.42
C LYS A 39 -18.62 -5.93 3.24
N LEU A 40 -18.11 -5.72 4.44
CA LEU A 40 -17.84 -6.82 5.37
C LEU A 40 -19.14 -7.35 5.98
N LYS A 41 -20.09 -6.46 6.31
CA LYS A 41 -21.42 -6.84 6.81
C LYS A 41 -22.25 -7.62 5.79
N GLU A 42 -22.13 -7.31 4.50
CA GLU A 42 -22.73 -8.09 3.39
C GLU A 42 -22.28 -9.57 3.39
N ARG A 43 -21.11 -9.85 3.98
CA ARG A 43 -20.56 -11.21 4.16
C ARG A 43 -20.80 -11.75 5.56
N ALA A 44 -21.80 -11.23 6.27
CA ALA A 44 -22.16 -11.56 7.64
C ALA A 44 -21.08 -11.26 8.71
N TYR A 45 -20.12 -10.38 8.42
CA TYR A 45 -19.16 -9.89 9.41
C TYR A 45 -19.63 -8.59 10.04
N ASP A 46 -20.10 -8.65 11.28
CA ASP A 46 -20.49 -7.43 12.00
C ASP A 46 -19.26 -6.67 12.52
N VAL A 47 -18.81 -5.70 11.72
CA VAL A 47 -17.68 -4.82 12.00
C VAL A 47 -18.05 -3.38 11.78
N THR A 48 -17.42 -2.48 12.53
CA THR A 48 -17.55 -1.03 12.32
C THR A 48 -16.40 -0.48 11.49
N GLY A 49 -16.62 0.66 10.83
CA GLY A 49 -15.56 1.34 10.07
C GLY A 49 -14.32 1.65 10.92
N GLN A 50 -14.50 1.99 12.19
CA GLN A 50 -13.39 2.23 13.12
C GLN A 50 -12.58 0.95 13.42
N GLN A 51 -13.23 -0.21 13.52
CA GLN A 51 -12.54 -1.49 13.67
C GLN A 51 -11.74 -1.84 12.42
N CYS A 52 -12.30 -1.62 11.22
CA CYS A 52 -11.60 -1.79 9.94
C CYS A 52 -10.35 -0.91 9.86
N LYS A 53 -10.48 0.39 10.20
CA LYS A 53 -9.36 1.34 10.24
C LYS A 53 -8.26 0.87 11.19
N SER A 54 -8.61 0.54 12.43
CA SER A 54 -7.66 0.08 13.44
C SER A 54 -6.93 -1.19 13.02
N LYS A 55 -7.64 -2.14 12.40
CA LYS A 55 -7.04 -3.37 11.87
C LYS A 55 -6.04 -3.07 10.77
N ILE A 56 -6.40 -2.27 9.76
CA ILE A 56 -5.48 -1.85 8.69
C ILE A 56 -4.25 -1.13 9.27
N ASN A 57 -4.42 -0.21 10.22
CA ASN A 57 -3.31 0.50 10.84
C ASN A 57 -2.35 -0.44 11.57
N ARG A 58 -2.88 -1.44 12.29
CA ARG A 58 -2.06 -2.46 12.96
C ARG A 58 -1.26 -3.29 11.95
N LEU A 59 -1.91 -3.73 10.87
CA LEU A 59 -1.26 -4.49 9.79
C LEU A 59 -0.15 -3.66 9.12
N LYS A 60 -0.39 -2.38 8.84
CA LYS A 60 0.61 -1.42 8.32
C LYS A 60 1.82 -1.31 9.25
N LYS A 61 1.59 -1.20 10.57
CA LYS A 61 2.66 -1.13 11.57
C LYS A 61 3.48 -2.42 11.60
N THR A 62 2.82 -3.59 11.60
CA THR A 62 3.50 -4.89 11.56
C THR A 62 4.36 -5.02 10.31
N TYR A 63 3.84 -4.64 9.13
CA TYR A 63 4.61 -4.65 7.89
C TYR A 63 5.88 -3.79 7.98
N LYS A 64 5.75 -2.54 8.45
CA LYS A 64 6.92 -1.65 8.65
C LYS A 64 7.95 -2.28 9.58
N ASN A 65 7.53 -2.79 10.74
CA ASN A 65 8.43 -3.43 11.69
C ASN A 65 9.17 -4.65 11.09
N VAL A 66 8.47 -5.48 10.32
CA VAL A 66 9.08 -6.66 9.66
C VAL A 66 10.08 -6.20 8.59
N LYS A 67 9.70 -5.21 7.77
CA LYS A 67 10.57 -4.64 6.74
C LYS A 67 11.83 -4.02 7.34
N ASP A 68 11.68 -3.20 8.38
CA ASP A 68 12.79 -2.54 9.06
C ASP A 68 13.72 -3.53 9.75
N TYR A 69 13.17 -4.62 10.31
CA TYR A 69 13.97 -5.70 10.88
C TYR A 69 14.79 -6.43 9.81
N ASN A 70 14.18 -6.74 8.67
CA ASN A 70 14.82 -7.43 7.55
C ASN A 70 15.85 -6.57 6.82
N ASN A 71 15.75 -5.25 6.88
CA ASN A 71 16.72 -4.31 6.29
C ASN A 71 18.01 -4.15 7.10
N LYS A 72 18.06 -4.64 8.35
CA LYS A 72 19.26 -4.56 9.19
C LYS A 72 20.19 -5.74 8.88
N SER A 73 21.44 -5.42 8.51
CA SER A 73 22.49 -6.42 8.30
C SER A 73 22.73 -7.25 9.56
N GLY A 74 22.92 -8.57 9.39
CA GLY A 74 23.17 -9.50 10.50
C GLY A 74 21.92 -10.17 11.10
N ASN A 75 20.72 -9.79 10.67
CA ASN A 75 19.48 -10.45 11.12
C ASN A 75 19.05 -11.61 10.22
N ASN A 76 18.49 -12.67 10.82
CA ASN A 76 17.73 -13.69 10.08
C ASN A 76 16.44 -13.07 9.52
N LYS A 77 16.12 -13.33 8.26
CA LYS A 77 14.91 -12.80 7.61
C LYS A 77 13.65 -13.30 8.32
N ARG A 78 12.76 -12.38 8.70
CA ARG A 78 11.41 -12.69 9.20
C ARG A 78 10.41 -12.72 8.05
N THR A 79 9.59 -13.75 8.01
CA THR A 79 8.46 -13.88 7.10
C THR A 79 7.15 -13.57 7.83
N TRP A 80 6.24 -12.85 7.17
CA TRP A 80 4.89 -12.61 7.69
C TRP A 80 3.86 -12.97 6.62
N LEU A 81 2.76 -13.62 7.03
CA LEU A 81 1.76 -14.20 6.12
C LEU A 81 1.18 -13.20 5.10
N TYR A 82 1.10 -11.93 5.47
CA TYR A 82 0.60 -10.86 4.61
C TYR A 82 1.70 -9.94 4.08
N PHE A 83 2.97 -10.32 4.25
CA PHE A 83 4.11 -9.48 3.87
C PHE A 83 4.08 -9.17 2.38
N GLU A 84 3.96 -10.17 1.51
CA GLU A 84 3.93 -9.97 0.05
C GLU A 84 2.72 -9.15 -0.41
N VAL A 85 1.55 -9.44 0.15
CA VAL A 85 0.31 -8.70 -0.15
C VAL A 85 0.47 -7.23 0.22
N TYR A 86 1.06 -6.93 1.37
CA TYR A 86 1.34 -5.56 1.79
C TYR A 86 2.49 -4.92 1.02
N ASN A 87 3.54 -5.67 0.70
CA ASN A 87 4.71 -5.18 -0.02
C ASN A 87 4.30 -4.66 -1.40
N PHE A 88 3.47 -5.43 -2.12
CA PHE A 88 2.89 -5.00 -3.39
C PHE A 88 2.08 -3.70 -3.23
N VAL A 89 1.25 -3.60 -2.20
CA VAL A 89 0.38 -2.43 -1.96
C VAL A 89 1.16 -1.18 -1.51
N TYR A 90 2.27 -1.35 -0.77
CA TYR A 90 3.06 -0.24 -0.24
C TYR A 90 4.11 0.28 -1.22
N ILE A 91 4.74 -0.60 -2.00
CA ILE A 91 5.77 -0.20 -2.97
C ILE A 91 5.14 0.67 -4.07
N THR A 92 3.96 0.33 -4.57
CA THR A 92 3.25 1.12 -5.60
C THR A 92 2.82 2.51 -5.13
N GLN A 93 2.68 2.72 -3.81
CA GLN A 93 2.35 4.03 -3.24
C GLN A 93 3.58 4.93 -3.03
N HIS A 94 4.78 4.37 -2.92
CA HIS A 94 6.03 5.13 -2.67
C HIS A 94 6.85 5.39 -3.93
N THR A 95 6.53 4.76 -5.07
CA THR A 95 7.15 5.11 -6.36
C THR A 95 6.62 6.43 -6.96
N HIS A 96 5.61 7.06 -6.35
CA HIS A 96 5.16 8.43 -6.68
C HIS A 96 5.72 9.50 -5.73
N THR A 97 6.60 9.15 -4.80
CA THR A 97 7.47 10.12 -4.13
C THR A 97 8.87 9.86 -4.61
N HIS A 98 9.26 10.53 -5.71
CA HIS A 98 10.67 10.83 -5.91
C HIS A 98 11.10 11.70 -4.73
N THR A 99 11.59 11.06 -3.68
CA THR A 99 12.39 11.70 -2.66
C THR A 99 13.66 12.16 -3.38
N CYS A 100 13.76 13.45 -3.69
CA CYS A 100 15.07 14.05 -3.90
C CYS A 100 15.80 13.93 -2.56
N ALA A 101 16.67 12.93 -2.47
CA ALA A 101 17.58 12.80 -1.34
C ALA A 101 18.40 14.08 -1.25
N ARG A 102 18.48 14.60 -0.02
CA ARG A 102 19.12 15.86 0.34
C ARG A 102 20.59 15.88 -0.10
N ALA A 103 20.87 16.58 -1.21
CA ALA A 103 22.20 17.10 -1.47
C ALA A 103 22.27 18.53 -0.88
N SER A 104 22.96 18.65 0.25
CA SER A 104 23.65 19.89 0.63
C SER A 104 24.85 19.98 -0.32
N THR A 105 25.20 21.06 -1.00
CA THR A 105 25.04 22.50 -0.79
C THR A 105 24.98 23.18 -2.17
N TYR A 106 24.51 24.43 -2.19
CA TYR A 106 24.67 25.42 -3.27
C TYR A 106 23.58 25.49 -4.36
N THR A 107 23.36 26.73 -4.79
CA THR A 107 22.14 27.38 -5.26
C THR A 107 21.68 27.03 -6.68
N GLN A 108 20.34 27.09 -6.86
CA GLN A 108 19.54 27.36 -8.06
C GLN A 108 20.14 27.02 -9.43
N ASN A 109 19.45 26.15 -10.17
CA ASN A 109 19.03 26.35 -11.56
C ASN A 109 17.96 25.30 -11.92
N CYS A 110 16.71 25.75 -11.96
CA CYS A 110 15.55 24.94 -12.30
C CYS A 110 15.48 24.79 -13.83
N THR A 111 15.70 23.58 -14.35
CA THR A 111 15.32 23.25 -15.73
C THR A 111 15.00 21.75 -15.84
N MET A 112 13.80 21.48 -16.36
CA MET A 112 13.32 20.20 -16.90
C MET A 112 12.78 19.15 -15.93
N CYS A 113 11.45 19.21 -15.72
CA CYS A 113 10.63 17.99 -15.64
C CYS A 113 10.89 17.11 -16.87
N LYS A 114 11.29 15.86 -16.66
CA LYS A 114 11.12 14.78 -17.64
C LYS A 114 10.45 13.59 -16.97
N CYS A 115 9.17 13.45 -17.27
CA CYS A 115 8.37 12.26 -17.04
C CYS A 115 9.03 11.08 -17.77
N ILE A 116 9.28 9.94 -17.09
CA ILE A 116 9.64 8.69 -17.77
C ILE A 116 8.44 7.75 -17.70
N ALA A 117 7.98 7.38 -18.89
CA ALA A 117 6.78 6.60 -19.21
C ALA A 117 6.83 5.14 -18.69
N PRO A 118 5.69 4.43 -18.66
CA PRO A 118 5.62 3.05 -18.19
C PRO A 118 6.34 2.09 -19.16
N TYR A 119 7.07 1.14 -18.59
CA TYR A 119 7.74 0.05 -19.31
C TYR A 119 6.77 -0.66 -20.27
N PRO A 120 7.14 -0.86 -21.55
CA PRO A 120 6.43 -1.78 -22.42
C PRO A 120 6.84 -3.22 -22.14
N SER A 121 5.85 -4.10 -22.08
CA SER A 121 6.02 -5.55 -22.02
C SER A 121 6.63 -6.08 -23.33
N ARG A 122 7.71 -6.86 -23.15
CA ARG A 122 8.20 -7.98 -23.98
C ARG A 122 7.29 -8.42 -25.13
N THR A 123 7.79 -8.39 -26.37
CA THR A 123 7.68 -9.54 -27.30
C THR A 123 8.82 -9.54 -28.31
N THR A 124 9.43 -10.71 -28.47
CA THR A 124 10.41 -11.15 -29.48
C THR A 124 9.91 -11.02 -30.93
N ILE A 125 10.83 -10.88 -31.90
CA ILE A 125 11.04 -11.77 -33.08
C ILE A 125 12.09 -11.16 -34.05
N VAL A 126 13.23 -11.87 -34.15
CA VAL A 126 14.08 -12.27 -35.28
C VAL A 126 14.10 -11.53 -36.65
N SER A 127 15.34 -11.29 -37.10
CA SER A 127 15.94 -11.35 -38.46
C SER A 127 15.37 -10.55 -39.64
N LYS A 128 16.23 -9.79 -40.32
CA LYS A 128 17.16 -10.25 -41.37
C LYS A 128 18.29 -9.25 -41.56
#